data_AF-A0A6B3GBQ6-F1
#
_entry.id   AF-A0A6B3GBQ6-F1
#
_cell.length_a   1.000
_cell.length_b   1.000
_cell.length_c   1.000
_cell.angle_alpha   90.00
_cell.angle_beta   90.00
_cell.angle_gamma   90.00
#
_symmetry.space_group_name_H-M   'P 1'
#
loop_
_entity.id
_entity.type
_entity.pdbx_description
1 polymer ?
#
loop_
_entity_poly.entity_id
_entity_poly.type
_entity_poly.pdbx_seq_one_letter_code
_entity_poly.pdbx_strand_id
1 'polypeptide(L)'
;VDTHVHVNDPGRTEWEGFWTATRAAAAGGITTIVDMPLNSLPPTTTVENLRVKQAVARTKAHVDIGFWGGALPDNVKDLRPLHDAGVFGFKCFLSPSGVDEFPELDQRQLANSLGEIADFGGLLIVHAEDPHHLTAAPQRNGRKYADFLASRPRDAENTAIENLIAQARHLGARVHVLHLSSSDA
;
A
#
# COMPACT_ATOMS: atom_id res chain seq x y z
N VAL A 1 5.51 -16.91 1.91
CA VAL A 1 5.54 -15.48 2.29
C VAL A 1 4.41 -14.80 1.54
N ASP A 2 3.48 -14.17 2.24
CA ASP A 2 2.44 -13.33 1.66
C ASP A 2 2.81 -11.86 1.92
N THR A 3 3.06 -11.11 0.86
CA THR A 3 3.58 -9.74 0.96
C THR A 3 2.49 -8.67 0.98
N HIS A 4 1.21 -9.03 0.88
CA HIS A 4 0.13 -8.06 0.79
C HIS A 4 -1.08 -8.46 1.62
N VAL A 5 -0.98 -8.23 2.93
CA VAL A 5 -2.11 -8.40 3.86
C VAL A 5 -2.47 -7.08 4.54
N HIS A 6 -3.73 -6.93 4.94
CA HIS A 6 -4.21 -5.80 5.72
C HIS A 6 -4.76 -6.31 7.05
N VAL A 7 -3.93 -6.30 8.10
CA VAL A 7 -4.31 -6.84 9.41
C VAL A 7 -5.12 -5.82 10.24
N ASN A 8 -4.97 -4.53 9.93
CA ASN A 8 -5.77 -3.41 10.48
C ASN A 8 -5.63 -3.18 12.00
N ASP A 9 -4.59 -3.74 12.63
CA ASP A 9 -4.33 -3.67 14.07
C ASP A 9 -3.05 -2.84 14.31
N PRO A 10 -3.04 -1.84 15.21
CA PRO A 10 -4.12 -1.37 16.09
C PRO A 10 -5.16 -0.49 15.39
N GLY A 11 -6.20 -0.11 16.15
CA GLY A 11 -7.16 0.93 15.79
C GLY A 11 -8.44 0.41 15.13
N ARG A 12 -8.31 -0.55 14.21
CA ARG A 12 -9.45 -1.26 13.59
C ARG A 12 -9.27 -2.77 13.76
N THR A 13 -8.82 -3.18 14.94
CA THR A 13 -8.47 -4.57 15.29
C THR A 13 -9.64 -5.52 15.05
N GLU A 14 -10.88 -5.06 15.20
CA GLU A 14 -12.10 -5.83 14.98
C GLU A 14 -12.38 -6.17 13.51
N TRP A 15 -11.68 -5.54 12.55
CA TRP A 15 -11.78 -5.90 11.13
C TRP A 15 -11.06 -7.22 10.83
N GLU A 16 -9.93 -7.47 11.49
CA GLU A 16 -9.19 -8.73 11.40
C GLU A 16 -8.37 -8.93 12.69
N GLY A 17 -7.21 -8.25 12.83
CA GLY A 17 -6.36 -8.37 14.01
C GLY A 17 -5.21 -9.39 13.86
N PHE A 18 -4.05 -9.12 14.47
CA PHE A 18 -2.87 -9.99 14.31
C PHE A 18 -3.10 -11.43 14.79
N TRP A 19 -3.94 -11.62 15.81
CA TRP A 19 -4.24 -12.95 16.34
C TRP A 19 -4.95 -13.85 15.33
N THR A 20 -5.99 -13.34 14.66
CA THR A 20 -6.75 -14.13 13.69
C THR A 20 -6.03 -14.22 12.36
N ALA A 21 -5.47 -13.09 11.86
CA ALA A 21 -4.74 -13.05 10.60
C ALA A 21 -3.57 -14.05 10.57
N THR A 22 -2.75 -14.08 11.62
CA THR A 22 -1.57 -14.97 11.64
C THR A 22 -1.93 -16.43 11.84
N ARG A 23 -3.05 -16.74 12.51
CA ARG A 23 -3.58 -18.11 12.58
C ARG A 23 -4.14 -18.56 11.24
N ALA A 24 -4.86 -17.69 10.53
CA ALA A 24 -5.35 -17.96 9.19
C ALA A 24 -4.17 -18.20 8.22
N ALA A 25 -3.14 -17.36 8.29
CA ALA A 25 -1.90 -17.54 7.54
C ALA A 25 -1.27 -18.91 7.83
N ALA A 26 -1.07 -19.27 9.10
CA ALA A 26 -0.52 -20.57 9.49
C ALA A 26 -1.36 -21.75 8.97
N ALA A 27 -2.68 -21.67 9.10
CA ALA A 27 -3.59 -22.71 8.61
C ALA A 27 -3.54 -22.86 7.08
N GLY A 28 -3.28 -21.78 6.34
CA GLY A 28 -3.06 -21.77 4.90
C GLY A 28 -1.64 -22.15 4.47
N GLY A 29 -0.73 -22.46 5.39
CA GLY A 29 0.67 -22.79 5.09
C GLY A 29 1.56 -21.57 4.82
N ILE A 30 1.08 -20.35 5.10
CA ILE A 30 1.85 -19.11 5.01
C ILE A 30 2.63 -18.93 6.32
N THR A 31 3.96 -18.91 6.24
CA THR A 31 4.85 -18.79 7.42
C THR A 31 5.34 -17.37 7.69
N THR A 32 5.06 -16.44 6.78
CA THR A 32 5.46 -15.04 6.90
C THR A 32 4.44 -14.17 6.17
N ILE A 33 3.96 -13.12 6.84
CA ILE A 33 3.13 -12.07 6.24
C ILE A 33 3.87 -10.74 6.26
N VAL A 34 3.60 -9.84 5.30
CA VAL A 34 4.04 -8.45 5.34
C VAL A 34 2.82 -7.53 5.36
N ASP A 35 2.61 -6.89 6.50
CA ASP A 35 1.41 -6.10 6.76
C ASP A 35 1.50 -4.69 6.14
N MET A 36 0.41 -4.28 5.50
CA MET A 36 0.28 -3.00 4.83
C MET A 36 0.16 -1.83 5.83
N PRO A 37 0.56 -0.61 5.43
CA PRO A 37 0.71 0.52 6.37
C PRO A 37 -0.60 1.28 6.64
N LEU A 38 -1.72 0.87 6.05
CA LEU A 38 -3.00 1.59 6.16
C LEU A 38 -4.07 0.77 6.87
N ASN A 39 -5.25 1.38 7.01
CA ASN A 39 -6.44 0.91 7.73
C ASN A 39 -6.24 0.76 9.24
N SER A 40 -5.09 0.28 9.69
CA SER A 40 -4.67 0.41 11.10
C SER A 40 -4.53 1.88 11.47
N LEU A 41 -4.93 2.22 12.70
CA LEU A 41 -4.80 3.56 13.26
C LEU A 41 -3.84 3.55 14.47
N PRO A 42 -2.76 4.35 14.44
CA PRO A 42 -2.34 5.20 13.33
C PRO A 42 -1.75 4.40 12.15
N PRO A 43 -1.78 4.93 10.91
CA PRO A 43 -1.11 4.31 9.76
C PRO A 43 0.41 4.28 9.98
N THR A 44 1.10 3.31 9.37
CA THR A 44 2.55 3.08 9.56
C THR A 44 3.40 4.06 8.73
N THR A 45 3.32 5.35 9.06
CA THR A 45 3.92 6.47 8.30
C THR A 45 5.03 7.19 9.05
N THR A 46 5.28 6.81 10.31
CA THR A 46 6.39 7.28 11.14
C THR A 46 7.01 6.10 11.89
N VAL A 47 8.25 6.27 12.38
CA VAL A 47 8.91 5.24 13.21
C VAL A 47 8.10 4.93 14.46
N GLU A 48 7.48 5.94 15.08
CA GLU A 48 6.62 5.75 16.26
C GLU A 48 5.44 4.83 15.94
N ASN A 49 4.72 5.10 14.85
CA ASN A 49 3.58 4.29 14.43
C ASN A 49 4.00 2.84 14.12
N LEU A 50 5.17 2.65 13.50
CA LEU A 50 5.77 1.32 13.30
C LEU A 50 6.03 0.61 14.63
N ARG A 51 6.64 1.29 15.61
CA ARG A 51 6.93 0.67 16.92
C ARG A 51 5.66 0.28 17.67
N VAL A 52 4.63 1.12 17.61
CA VAL A 52 3.31 0.79 18.15
C VAL A 52 2.77 -0.49 17.50
N LYS A 53 2.77 -0.57 16.16
CA LYS A 53 2.27 -1.74 15.44
C LYS A 53 3.07 -3.01 15.73
N GLN A 54 4.39 -2.91 15.76
CA GLN A 54 5.30 -4.01 16.13
C GLN A 54 5.03 -4.54 17.54
N ALA A 55 4.80 -3.65 18.51
CA ALA A 55 4.50 -4.04 19.88
C ALA A 55 3.17 -4.81 19.99
N VAL A 56 2.14 -4.36 19.25
CA VAL A 56 0.84 -5.03 19.18
C VAL A 56 0.95 -6.40 18.50
N ALA A 57 1.68 -6.49 17.40
CA ALA A 57 1.88 -7.73 16.66
C ALA A 57 2.62 -8.79 17.47
N ARG A 58 3.68 -8.39 18.21
CA ARG A 58 4.58 -9.30 18.92
C ARG A 58 3.87 -10.24 19.89
N THR A 59 2.80 -9.81 20.55
CA THR A 59 2.07 -10.63 21.53
C THR A 59 0.99 -11.52 20.91
N LYS A 60 0.73 -11.38 19.61
CA LYS A 60 -0.38 -12.02 18.89
C LYS A 60 0.06 -12.88 17.71
N ALA A 61 1.35 -12.86 17.34
CA ALA A 61 1.87 -13.48 16.13
C ALA A 61 1.99 -15.00 16.25
N HIS A 62 1.44 -15.72 15.26
CA HIS A 62 1.62 -17.17 15.07
C HIS A 62 2.55 -17.52 13.90
N VAL A 63 2.89 -16.53 13.07
CA VAL A 63 3.83 -16.62 11.94
C VAL A 63 4.71 -15.36 11.93
N ASP A 64 5.78 -15.35 11.16
CA ASP A 64 6.65 -14.16 11.07
C ASP A 64 5.92 -12.96 10.43
N ILE A 65 6.26 -11.76 10.87
CA ILE A 65 5.59 -10.52 10.43
C ILE A 65 6.63 -9.49 9.99
N GLY A 66 6.49 -9.04 8.74
CA GLY A 66 7.10 -7.85 8.19
C GLY A 66 6.13 -6.67 8.15
N PHE A 67 6.67 -5.47 7.91
CA PHE A 67 5.86 -4.25 7.80
C PHE A 67 6.29 -3.44 6.58
N TRP A 68 5.30 -2.93 5.87
CA TRP A 68 5.46 -1.84 4.91
C TRP A 68 5.37 -0.50 5.64
N GLY A 69 6.13 0.49 5.17
CA GLY A 69 5.93 1.91 5.50
C GLY A 69 4.93 2.56 4.55
N GLY A 70 4.29 3.65 4.96
CA GLY A 70 3.43 4.46 4.09
C GLY A 70 4.17 5.66 3.51
N ALA A 71 3.99 5.91 2.21
CA ALA A 71 4.36 7.17 1.57
C ALA A 71 3.09 7.99 1.32
N LEU A 72 3.05 9.19 1.91
CA LEU A 72 1.95 10.15 1.93
C LEU A 72 2.43 11.52 1.41
N PRO A 73 1.51 12.43 1.04
CA PRO A 73 1.84 13.75 0.50
C PRO A 73 2.88 14.58 1.28
N ASP A 74 2.91 14.45 2.60
CA ASP A 74 3.63 15.34 3.53
C ASP A 74 4.69 14.64 4.38
N ASN A 75 4.98 13.35 4.13
CA ASN A 75 5.86 12.54 4.98
C ASN A 75 7.18 12.09 4.32
N VAL A 76 7.62 12.74 3.23
CA VAL A 76 8.89 12.39 2.55
C VAL A 76 10.07 12.34 3.54
N LYS A 77 10.11 13.28 4.49
CA LYS A 77 11.12 13.35 5.56
C LYS A 77 11.16 12.12 6.49
N ASP A 78 10.07 11.36 6.56
CA ASP A 78 9.89 10.20 7.44
C ASP A 78 10.24 8.87 6.75
N LEU A 79 10.45 8.88 5.42
CA LEU A 79 10.73 7.68 4.63
C LEU A 79 12.06 7.04 5.03
N ARG A 80 13.17 7.79 5.00
CA ARG A 80 14.48 7.24 5.41
C ARG A 80 14.51 6.75 6.87
N PRO A 81 14.01 7.51 7.86
CA PRO A 81 13.89 7.01 9.23
C PRO A 81 13.10 5.70 9.35
N LEU A 82 12.00 5.55 8.61
CA LEU A 82 11.22 4.31 8.57
C LEU A 82 12.00 3.15 7.97
N HIS A 83 12.70 3.40 6.85
CA HIS A 83 13.56 2.41 6.21
C HIS A 83 14.62 1.89 7.19
N ASP A 84 15.33 2.80 7.86
CA ASP A 84 16.36 2.48 8.85
C ASP A 84 15.78 1.76 10.08
N ALA A 85 14.48 1.98 10.38
CA ALA A 85 13.75 1.27 11.43
C ALA A 85 13.30 -0.15 11.04
N GLY A 86 13.45 -0.53 9.77
CA GLY A 86 13.30 -1.91 9.28
C GLY A 86 12.02 -2.23 8.53
N VAL A 87 11.34 -1.25 7.91
CA VAL A 87 10.27 -1.57 6.93
C VAL A 87 10.87 -2.16 5.65
N PHE A 88 10.14 -3.05 4.98
CA PHE A 88 10.61 -3.70 3.73
C PHE A 88 10.53 -2.80 2.49
N GLY A 89 9.95 -1.61 2.63
CA GLY A 89 9.75 -0.61 1.60
C GLY A 89 8.54 0.24 1.94
N PHE A 90 8.05 0.97 0.95
CA PHE A 90 6.97 1.93 1.13
C PHE A 90 5.82 1.61 0.22
N LYS A 91 4.61 1.90 0.67
CA LYS A 91 3.41 1.74 -0.13
C LYS A 91 2.73 3.09 -0.32
N CYS A 92 2.24 3.36 -1.53
CA CYS A 92 1.38 4.49 -1.81
C CYS A 92 0.13 4.08 -2.61
N PHE A 93 -0.78 5.05 -2.75
CA PHE A 93 -1.92 5.00 -3.67
C PHE A 93 -1.77 6.09 -4.73
N LEU A 94 -2.20 5.81 -5.96
CA LEU A 94 -2.36 6.83 -7.00
C LEU A 94 -3.81 7.32 -7.16
N SER A 95 -4.75 6.68 -6.46
CA SER A 95 -6.17 7.02 -6.40
C SER A 95 -6.68 6.91 -4.96
N PRO A 96 -7.81 7.55 -4.58
CA PRO A 96 -8.33 7.53 -3.21
C PRO A 96 -8.35 6.12 -2.59
N SER A 97 -7.75 6.00 -1.41
CA SER A 97 -7.59 4.73 -0.68
C SER A 97 -8.86 4.18 -0.06
N GLY A 98 -9.89 5.05 0.08
CA GLY A 98 -11.10 4.79 0.83
C GLY A 98 -11.02 5.18 2.32
N VAL A 99 -9.88 5.67 2.80
CA VAL A 99 -9.68 6.13 4.19
C VAL A 99 -8.90 7.45 4.22
N ASP A 100 -9.38 8.44 4.97
CA ASP A 100 -8.81 9.79 4.98
C ASP A 100 -7.39 9.85 5.56
N GLU A 101 -7.05 8.91 6.44
CA GLU A 101 -5.74 8.87 7.10
C GLU A 101 -4.62 8.34 6.19
N PHE A 102 -4.95 7.85 4.99
CA PHE A 102 -3.99 7.36 4.01
C PHE A 102 -4.33 7.91 2.61
N PRO A 103 -4.13 9.21 2.35
CA PRO A 103 -4.42 9.83 1.06
C PRO A 103 -3.48 9.33 -0.06
N GLU A 104 -3.94 9.50 -1.29
CA GLU A 104 -3.17 9.25 -2.51
C GLU A 104 -2.07 10.29 -2.76
N LEU A 105 -1.13 9.95 -3.65
CA LEU A 105 -0.11 10.86 -4.15
C LEU A 105 -0.49 11.38 -5.54
N ASP A 106 -0.37 12.70 -5.74
CA ASP A 106 -0.31 13.27 -7.08
C ASP A 106 1.03 12.93 -7.79
N GLN A 107 1.14 13.21 -9.09
CA GLN A 107 2.34 12.89 -9.88
C GLN A 107 3.64 13.54 -9.34
N ARG A 108 3.55 14.74 -8.75
CA ARG A 108 4.70 15.45 -8.18
C ARG A 108 5.09 14.86 -6.82
N GLN A 109 4.11 14.53 -5.99
CA GLN A 109 4.31 13.88 -4.69
C GLN A 109 4.86 12.46 -4.85
N LEU A 110 4.40 11.74 -5.88
CA LEU A 110 4.98 10.46 -6.30
C LEU A 110 6.44 10.63 -6.68
N ALA A 111 6.78 11.61 -7.52
CA ALA A 111 8.16 11.87 -7.93
C ALA A 111 9.06 12.20 -6.73
N ASN A 112 8.59 13.04 -5.80
CA ASN A 112 9.33 13.37 -4.58
C ASN A 112 9.60 12.14 -3.71
N SER A 113 8.57 11.28 -3.53
CA SER A 113 8.70 10.05 -2.76
C SER A 113 9.63 9.05 -3.45
N LEU A 114 9.52 8.89 -4.77
CA LEU A 114 10.39 8.02 -5.57
C LEU A 114 11.85 8.48 -5.50
N GLY A 115 12.12 9.78 -5.58
CA GLY A 115 13.46 10.35 -5.46
C GLY A 115 14.10 10.02 -4.12
N GLU A 116 13.41 10.32 -3.01
CA GLU A 116 13.92 10.02 -1.67
C GLU A 116 14.14 8.51 -1.47
N ILE A 117 13.20 7.67 -1.92
CA ILE A 117 13.31 6.21 -1.80
C ILE A 117 14.48 5.67 -2.64
N ALA A 118 14.69 6.21 -3.84
CA ALA A 118 15.80 5.83 -4.71
C ALA A 118 17.16 6.18 -4.07
N ASP A 119 17.26 7.32 -3.39
CA ASP A 119 18.49 7.79 -2.74
C ASP A 119 19.01 6.87 -1.62
N PHE A 120 18.17 5.98 -1.06
CA PHE A 120 18.62 4.90 -0.16
C PHE A 120 18.43 3.49 -0.72
N GLY A 121 18.10 3.35 -2.01
CA GLY A 121 17.94 2.04 -2.65
C GLY A 121 16.70 1.27 -2.18
N GLY A 122 15.70 1.96 -1.65
CA GLY A 122 14.44 1.36 -1.19
C GLY A 122 13.53 0.92 -2.33
N LEU A 123 12.35 0.41 -1.96
CA LEU A 123 11.31 -0.07 -2.87
C LEU A 123 9.99 0.69 -2.60
N LEU A 124 9.34 1.19 -3.64
CA LEU A 124 7.97 1.70 -3.57
C LEU A 124 7.00 0.68 -4.21
N ILE A 125 6.04 0.19 -3.44
CA ILE A 125 4.94 -0.64 -3.93
C ILE A 125 3.69 0.23 -4.13
N VAL A 126 2.96 0.00 -5.23
CA VAL A 126 1.98 0.98 -5.71
C VAL A 126 0.66 0.30 -6.03
N HIS A 127 -0.42 0.85 -5.48
CA HIS A 127 -1.76 0.66 -6.02
C HIS A 127 -1.94 1.66 -7.17
N ALA A 128 -1.92 1.14 -8.40
CA ALA A 128 -1.84 1.94 -9.61
C ALA A 128 -3.18 1.96 -10.37
N GLU A 129 -4.02 2.92 -10.02
CA GLU A 129 -5.21 3.28 -10.81
C GLU A 129 -5.21 4.79 -11.03
N ASP A 130 -5.48 5.25 -12.25
CA ASP A 130 -5.48 6.66 -12.60
C ASP A 130 -6.81 7.33 -12.20
N PRO A 131 -6.78 8.37 -11.35
CA PRO A 131 -7.98 8.98 -10.81
C PRO A 131 -8.85 9.69 -11.86
N HIS A 132 -8.29 10.10 -13.01
CA HIS A 132 -9.06 10.71 -14.09
C HIS A 132 -9.93 9.69 -14.79
N HIS A 133 -9.39 8.49 -15.07
CA HIS A 133 -10.17 7.39 -15.63
C HIS A 133 -11.26 6.93 -14.66
N LEU A 134 -10.97 6.85 -13.36
CA LEU A 134 -11.97 6.51 -12.33
C LEU A 134 -13.09 7.56 -12.26
N THR A 135 -12.74 8.85 -12.30
CA THR A 135 -13.72 9.95 -12.25
C THR A 135 -14.59 9.99 -13.51
N ALA A 136 -14.01 9.70 -14.68
CA ALA A 136 -14.73 9.65 -15.96
C ALA A 136 -15.58 8.38 -16.14
N ALA A 137 -15.33 7.34 -15.34
CA ALA A 137 -16.02 6.06 -15.46
C ALA A 137 -17.50 6.17 -15.03
N PRO A 138 -18.38 5.31 -15.56
CA PRO A 138 -19.78 5.28 -15.16
C PRO A 138 -19.96 5.03 -13.65
N GLN A 139 -20.43 6.04 -12.92
CA GLN A 139 -20.76 5.94 -11.50
C GLN A 139 -22.19 5.44 -11.32
N ARG A 140 -22.39 4.13 -11.55
CA ARG A 140 -23.70 3.48 -11.39
C ARG A 140 -23.82 2.91 -9.99
N ASN A 141 -24.73 3.47 -9.21
CA ASN A 141 -25.06 2.96 -7.88
C ASN A 141 -25.86 1.65 -7.99
N GLY A 142 -25.50 0.65 -7.18
CA GLY A 142 -26.24 -0.61 -7.11
C GLY A 142 -25.40 -1.78 -6.63
N ARG A 143 -26.00 -2.97 -6.65
CA ARG A 143 -25.36 -4.23 -6.21
C ARG A 143 -24.89 -5.11 -7.37
N LYS A 144 -24.98 -4.63 -8.61
CA LYS A 144 -24.59 -5.41 -9.79
C LYS A 144 -23.07 -5.36 -9.94
N TYR A 145 -22.44 -6.53 -9.92
CA TYR A 145 -21.00 -6.65 -10.08
C TYR A 145 -20.46 -5.98 -11.36
N ALA A 146 -21.19 -6.10 -12.47
CA ALA A 146 -20.81 -5.46 -13.73
C ALA A 146 -20.74 -3.91 -13.64
N ASP A 147 -21.54 -3.29 -12.78
CA ASP A 147 -21.49 -1.84 -12.58
C ASP A 147 -20.23 -1.44 -11.79
N PHE A 148 -19.79 -2.25 -10.83
CA PHE A 148 -18.50 -2.06 -10.14
C PHE A 148 -17.32 -2.20 -11.11
N LEU A 149 -17.31 -3.24 -11.95
CA LEU A 149 -16.27 -3.40 -12.98
C LEU A 149 -16.24 -2.20 -13.94
N ALA A 150 -17.41 -1.67 -14.33
CA ALA A 150 -17.48 -0.50 -15.20
C ALA A 150 -16.94 0.78 -14.53
N SER A 151 -17.02 0.90 -13.20
CA SER A 151 -16.47 2.06 -12.47
C SER A 151 -14.94 2.08 -12.36
N ARG A 152 -14.28 0.96 -12.68
CA ARG A 152 -12.82 0.79 -12.64
C ARG A 152 -12.31 0.17 -13.94
N PRO A 153 -12.38 0.91 -15.06
CA PRO A 153 -11.99 0.38 -16.37
C PRO A 153 -10.49 0.08 -16.43
N ARG A 154 -10.09 -0.89 -17.26
CA ARG A 154 -8.69 -1.30 -17.46
C ARG A 154 -7.74 -0.13 -17.75
N ASP A 155 -8.22 0.90 -18.44
CA ASP A 155 -7.42 2.07 -18.82
C ASP A 155 -6.94 2.85 -17.58
N ALA A 156 -7.68 2.79 -16.47
CA ALA A 156 -7.23 3.36 -15.19
C ALA A 156 -5.95 2.69 -14.70
N GLU A 157 -5.89 1.36 -14.77
CA GLU A 157 -4.69 0.58 -14.37
C GLU A 157 -3.55 0.80 -15.36
N ASN A 158 -3.81 0.63 -16.67
CA ASN A 158 -2.79 0.73 -17.71
C ASN A 158 -2.09 2.10 -17.72
N THR A 159 -2.85 3.20 -17.69
CA THR A 159 -2.29 4.56 -17.72
C THR A 159 -1.49 4.88 -16.45
N ALA A 160 -1.96 4.45 -15.28
CA ALA A 160 -1.23 4.65 -14.03
C ALA A 160 0.11 3.91 -14.04
N ILE A 161 0.15 2.68 -14.55
CA ILE A 161 1.35 1.85 -14.65
C ILE A 161 2.34 2.42 -15.66
N GLU A 162 1.87 2.85 -16.84
CA GLU A 162 2.72 3.49 -17.85
C GLU A 162 3.44 4.72 -17.27
N ASN A 163 2.68 5.61 -16.61
CA ASN A 163 3.23 6.80 -15.95
C ASN A 163 4.20 6.44 -14.83
N LEU A 164 3.88 5.44 -14.00
CA LEU A 164 4.75 4.97 -12.92
C LEU A 164 6.07 4.42 -13.46
N ILE A 165 6.04 3.62 -14.53
CA ILE A 165 7.24 3.08 -15.19
C ILE A 165 8.10 4.21 -15.74
N ALA A 166 7.49 5.21 -16.38
CA ALA A 166 8.21 6.37 -16.90
C ALA A 166 8.93 7.15 -15.78
N GLN A 167 8.25 7.44 -14.67
CA GLN A 167 8.86 8.10 -13.52
C GLN A 167 9.97 7.27 -12.88
N ALA A 168 9.72 5.98 -12.66
CA ALA A 168 10.70 5.07 -12.06
C ALA A 168 11.98 4.99 -12.90
N ARG A 169 11.86 4.91 -14.23
CA ARG A 169 13.01 4.95 -15.15
C ARG A 169 13.75 6.27 -15.08
N HIS A 170 13.04 7.40 -15.05
CA HIS A 170 13.65 8.72 -14.98
C HIS A 170 14.45 8.93 -13.69
N LEU A 171 13.92 8.46 -12.56
CA LEU A 171 14.52 8.65 -11.23
C LEU A 171 15.46 7.52 -10.81
N GLY A 172 15.59 6.46 -11.60
CA GLY A 172 16.34 5.25 -11.21
C GLY A 172 15.73 4.53 -10.00
N ALA A 173 14.43 4.71 -9.77
CA ALA A 173 13.73 4.18 -8.60
C ALA A 173 13.25 2.73 -8.82
N ARG A 174 13.16 1.96 -7.73
CA ARG A 174 12.59 0.61 -7.74
C ARG A 174 11.11 0.68 -7.38
N VAL A 175 10.28 0.09 -8.23
CA VAL A 175 8.83 0.01 -8.02
C VAL A 175 8.31 -1.42 -8.12
N HIS A 176 7.20 -1.70 -7.45
CA HIS A 176 6.45 -2.95 -7.59
C HIS A 176 4.95 -2.64 -7.68
N VAL A 177 4.33 -3.04 -8.79
CA VAL A 177 2.89 -2.84 -9.01
C VAL A 177 2.11 -3.94 -8.30
N LEU A 178 1.14 -3.55 -7.49
CA LEU A 178 0.30 -4.46 -6.72
C LEU A 178 -0.91 -4.92 -7.55
N HIS A 179 -1.36 -6.15 -7.30
CA HIS A 179 -2.67 -6.71 -7.70
C HIS A 179 -3.17 -6.32 -9.11
N LEU A 180 -2.35 -6.58 -10.14
CA LEU A 180 -2.73 -6.38 -11.54
C LEU A 180 -4.00 -7.15 -11.89
N SER A 181 -4.91 -6.48 -12.60
CA SER A 181 -6.17 -7.04 -13.07
C SER A 181 -6.36 -6.93 -14.58
N SER A 182 -5.55 -6.09 -15.24
CA SER A 182 -5.47 -5.93 -16.68
C SER A 182 -4.32 -6.76 -17.26
N SER A 183 -4.58 -7.56 -18.29
CA SER A 183 -3.53 -8.26 -19.04
C SER A 183 -2.74 -7.34 -19.98
N ASP A 184 -3.25 -6.13 -20.22
CA ASP A 184 -2.71 -5.17 -21.18
C ASP A 184 -1.74 -4.17 -20.51
N ALA A 185 -1.53 -4.28 -19.20
CA ALA A 185 -0.70 -3.41 -18.37
C ALA A 185 0.80 -3.79 -18.39
#